data_AF-A0A945GK84-F1
#
_entry.id   AF-A0A945GK84-F1
#
_cell.length_a   1.000
_cell.length_b   1.000
_cell.length_c   1.000
_cell.angle_alpha   90.00
_cell.angle_beta   90.00
_cell.angle_gamma   90.00
#
_symmetry.space_group_name_H-M   'P 1'
#
loop_
_entity.id
_entity.type
_entity.pdbx_description
1 polymer ?
#
loop_
_entity_poly.entity_id
_entity_poly.type
_entity_poly.pdbx_seq_one_letter_code
_entity_poly.pdbx_strand_id
1 'polypeptide(L)'
;MNAFKALYIKELKDNRSIFLFVLMAALALHAYGYTRGVEGILPTPYIALAFLPVVAVFVLPFLLIHAFSQEFKGQTHFQLLSLPVSRASIVITKFLAVLSLGALLYVLATGTMHLLYIRLGKLSAPGMHMPGVAGTDLWLIVGQWYFGILLLLMGIATAMSGLKLIVHRFQNFAMTLFFLGSLYLYIRLLAGIFALNLLASHNIEITTGSGGLQQVPLFLPSLLFTLLFSLFFVCLGIFLYERYAEA
;
A
#
# COMPACT_ATOMS: atom_id res chain seq x y z
N MET A 1 -19.64 7.04 22.83
CA MET A 1 -18.53 7.14 21.84
C MET A 1 -18.27 5.74 21.32
N ASN A 2 -18.33 5.49 20.00
CA ASN A 2 -18.15 4.13 19.44
C ASN A 2 -16.78 3.58 19.84
N ALA A 3 -16.75 2.42 20.50
CA ALA A 3 -15.51 1.78 20.97
C ALA A 3 -14.48 1.61 19.85
N PHE A 4 -14.95 1.33 18.64
CA PHE A 4 -14.13 1.28 17.42
C PHE A 4 -13.41 2.60 17.11
N LYS A 5 -14.10 3.74 17.22
CA LYS A 5 -13.50 5.06 17.00
C LYS A 5 -12.42 5.37 18.05
N ALA A 6 -12.66 4.96 19.30
CA ALA A 6 -11.69 5.14 20.37
C ALA A 6 -10.41 4.32 20.11
N LEU A 7 -10.57 3.06 19.69
CA LEU A 7 -9.45 2.20 19.29
C LEU A 7 -8.68 2.78 18.10
N TYR A 8 -9.37 3.22 17.05
CA TYR A 8 -8.71 3.84 15.90
C TYR A 8 -7.89 5.08 16.28
N ILE A 9 -8.45 5.97 17.11
CA ILE A 9 -7.74 7.17 17.57
C ILE A 9 -6.54 6.79 18.46
N LYS A 10 -6.67 5.74 19.28
CA LYS A 10 -5.56 5.21 20.08
C LYS A 10 -4.41 4.77 19.17
N GLU A 11 -4.68 3.96 18.14
CA GLU A 11 -3.67 3.48 17.20
C GLU A 11 -2.94 4.62 16.48
N LEU A 12 -3.66 5.67 16.09
CA LEU A 12 -3.07 6.87 15.49
C LEU A 12 -2.16 7.63 16.47
N LYS A 13 -2.52 7.66 17.75
CA LYS A 13 -1.74 8.34 18.80
C LYS A 13 -0.47 7.56 19.14
N ASP A 14 -0.58 6.24 19.30
CA ASP A 14 0.53 5.37 19.69
C ASP A 14 1.61 5.34 18.60
N ASN A 15 1.21 5.38 17.32
CA ASN A 15 2.14 5.40 16.19
C ASN A 15 2.40 6.81 15.63
N ARG A 16 1.96 7.88 16.32
CA ARG A 16 1.99 9.25 15.80
C ARG A 16 3.38 9.71 15.35
N SER A 17 4.41 9.42 16.13
CA SER A 17 5.78 9.84 15.83
C SER A 17 6.28 9.23 14.53
N ILE A 18 6.05 7.93 14.34
CA ILE A 18 6.47 7.20 13.14
C ILE A 18 5.64 7.65 11.93
N PHE A 19 4.33 7.83 12.09
CA PHE A 19 3.46 8.29 11.02
C PHE A 19 3.83 9.70 10.56
N LEU A 20 4.07 10.62 11.50
CA LEU A 20 4.57 11.96 11.19
C LEU A 20 5.94 11.92 10.54
N PHE A 21 6.86 11.08 11.03
CA PHE A 21 8.18 10.96 10.43
C PHE A 21 8.11 10.49 8.96
N VAL A 22 7.34 9.43 8.68
CA VAL A 22 7.16 8.92 7.31
C VAL A 22 6.51 9.98 6.42
N LEU A 23 5.50 10.69 6.94
CA LEU A 23 4.83 11.75 6.20
C LEU A 23 5.76 12.93 5.89
N MET A 24 6.53 13.39 6.88
CA MET A 24 7.47 14.50 6.72
C MET A 24 8.63 14.12 5.80
N ALA A 25 9.14 12.88 5.88
CA ALA A 25 10.15 12.37 4.97
C ALA A 25 9.63 12.33 3.53
N ALA A 26 8.40 11.83 3.33
CA ALA A 26 7.75 11.84 2.02
C ALA A 26 7.56 13.26 1.48
N LEU A 27 7.06 14.19 2.30
CA LEU A 27 6.91 15.60 1.94
C LEU A 27 8.25 16.24 1.53
N ALA A 28 9.31 16.03 2.31
CA ALA A 28 10.63 16.57 2.02
C ALA A 28 11.20 16.02 0.70
N LEU A 29 11.06 14.71 0.46
CA LEU A 29 11.46 14.06 -0.79
C LEU A 29 10.66 14.59 -1.99
N HIS A 30 9.35 14.75 -1.84
CA HIS A 30 8.50 15.31 -2.88
C HIS A 30 8.81 16.78 -3.17
N ALA A 31 9.02 17.60 -2.14
CA ALA A 31 9.41 18.99 -2.32
C ALA A 31 10.76 19.10 -3.03
N TYR A 32 11.74 18.27 -2.64
CA TYR A 32 13.05 18.22 -3.27
C TYR A 32 12.98 17.74 -4.73
N GLY A 33 12.24 16.67 -4.99
CA GLY A 33 12.00 16.17 -6.35
C GLY A 33 11.27 17.19 -7.22
N TYR A 34 10.32 17.93 -6.64
CA TYR A 34 9.59 18.98 -7.34
C TYR A 34 10.51 20.15 -7.72
N THR A 35 11.26 20.71 -6.77
CA THR A 35 12.12 21.88 -7.03
C THR A 35 13.21 21.55 -8.05
N ARG A 36 13.88 20.41 -7.89
CA ARG A 36 14.92 19.95 -8.84
C ARG A 36 14.34 19.54 -10.20
N GLY A 37 13.15 18.97 -10.22
CA GLY A 37 12.46 18.58 -11.46
C GLY A 37 12.04 19.78 -12.31
N VAL A 38 11.76 20.94 -11.69
CA VAL A 38 11.44 22.20 -12.39
C VAL A 38 12.68 22.92 -12.90
N GLU A 39 13.83 22.77 -12.23
CA GLU A 39 15.11 23.38 -12.62
C GLU A 39 15.84 22.63 -13.77
N GLY A 40 15.55 21.33 -13.96
CA GLY A 40 16.24 20.48 -14.95
C GLY A 40 15.55 20.42 -16.32
N ILE A 41 16.34 20.51 -17.40
CA ILE A 41 15.88 20.54 -18.81
C ILE A 41 15.59 19.12 -19.40
N LEU A 42 15.85 18.03 -18.67
CA LEU A 42 15.73 16.64 -19.16
C LEU A 42 15.27 15.69 -18.03
N PRO A 43 14.77 14.46 -18.32
CA PRO A 43 14.30 13.53 -17.30
C PRO A 43 15.49 13.01 -16.51
N THR A 44 15.82 13.73 -15.45
CA THR A 44 16.94 13.46 -14.56
C THR A 44 16.53 12.45 -13.49
N PRO A 45 17.49 11.78 -12.83
CA PRO A 45 17.23 10.89 -11.68
C PRO A 45 16.41 11.53 -10.55
N TYR A 46 16.25 12.86 -10.55
CA TYR A 46 15.42 13.62 -9.63
C TYR A 46 13.90 13.42 -9.85
N ILE A 47 13.46 13.04 -11.05
CA ILE A 47 12.06 12.63 -11.28
C ILE A 47 11.80 11.26 -10.62
N ALA A 48 12.79 10.36 -10.61
CA ALA A 48 12.69 9.08 -9.89
C ALA A 48 12.54 9.28 -8.37
N LEU A 49 13.10 10.36 -7.82
CA LEU A 49 12.89 10.76 -6.42
C LEU A 49 11.44 11.18 -6.12
N ALA A 50 10.69 11.70 -7.10
CA ALA A 50 9.25 11.93 -6.94
C ALA A 50 8.46 10.61 -6.92
N PHE A 51 8.98 9.52 -7.50
CA PHE A 51 8.41 8.16 -7.40
C PHE A 51 8.82 7.45 -6.10
N LEU A 52 9.88 7.90 -5.41
CA LEU A 52 10.40 7.23 -4.22
C LEU A 52 9.34 7.04 -3.11
N PRO A 53 8.39 7.95 -2.88
CA PRO A 53 7.34 7.75 -1.88
C PRO A 53 6.31 6.68 -2.27
N VAL A 54 6.24 6.29 -3.55
CA VAL A 54 5.51 5.07 -3.96
C VAL A 54 6.23 3.81 -3.43
N VAL A 55 7.55 3.84 -3.26
CA VAL A 55 8.32 2.77 -2.61
C VAL A 55 7.98 2.66 -1.12
N ALA A 56 7.41 3.71 -0.49
CA ALA A 56 6.95 3.64 0.89
C ALA A 56 5.82 2.61 1.08
N VAL A 57 5.17 2.14 0.00
CA VAL A 57 4.25 0.99 0.03
C VAL A 57 4.89 -0.24 0.64
N PHE A 58 6.20 -0.46 0.42
CA PHE A 58 6.91 -1.59 1.00
C PHE A 58 7.20 -1.40 2.49
N VAL A 59 7.22 -0.16 2.99
CA VAL A 59 7.49 0.16 4.41
C VAL A 59 6.24 0.03 5.27
N LEU A 60 5.06 0.37 4.73
CA LEU A 60 3.78 0.35 5.47
C LEU A 60 3.43 -1.02 6.10
N PRO A 61 3.61 -2.17 5.44
CA PRO A 61 3.40 -3.49 6.05
C PRO A 61 4.31 -3.73 7.26
N PHE A 62 5.53 -3.22 7.25
CA PHE A 62 6.42 -3.32 8.41
C PHE A 62 5.96 -2.43 9.56
N LEU A 63 5.35 -1.28 9.29
CA LEU A 63 4.70 -0.48 10.33
C LEU A 63 3.53 -1.23 10.97
N LEU A 64 2.77 -1.98 10.18
CA LEU A 64 1.70 -2.82 10.70
C LEU A 64 2.25 -3.92 11.63
N ILE A 65 3.28 -4.64 11.20
CA ILE A 65 3.97 -5.65 12.03
C ILE A 65 4.56 -5.03 13.28
N HIS A 66 5.14 -3.82 13.16
CA HIS A 66 5.68 -3.06 14.28
C HIS A 66 4.60 -2.70 15.29
N ALA A 67 3.44 -2.21 14.85
CA ALA A 67 2.30 -1.87 15.69
C ALA A 67 1.79 -3.09 16.48
N PHE A 68 1.78 -4.28 15.87
CA PHE A 68 1.51 -5.53 16.60
C PHE A 68 2.62 -5.85 17.61
N SER A 69 3.89 -5.78 17.19
CA SER A 69 5.00 -6.15 18.06
C SER A 69 5.17 -5.21 19.26
N GLN A 70 4.77 -3.94 19.17
CA GLN A 70 4.84 -3.02 20.29
C GLN A 70 3.85 -3.40 21.40
N GLU A 71 2.67 -3.90 21.07
CA GLU A 71 1.68 -4.32 22.09
C GLU A 71 2.15 -5.52 22.90
N PHE A 72 2.79 -6.49 22.25
CA PHE A 72 3.38 -7.64 22.94
C PHE A 72 4.56 -7.22 23.83
N LYS A 73 5.42 -6.31 23.34
CA LYS A 73 6.56 -5.81 24.12
C LYS A 73 6.12 -4.94 25.31
N GLY A 74 5.08 -4.14 25.13
CA GLY A 74 4.53 -3.25 26.16
C GLY A 74 3.59 -3.93 27.15
N GLN A 75 3.32 -5.23 27.00
CA GLN A 75 2.32 -5.99 27.78
C GLN A 75 0.91 -5.36 27.78
N THR A 76 0.63 -4.44 26.84
CA THR A 76 -0.65 -3.74 26.75
C THR A 76 -1.73 -4.57 26.04
N HIS A 77 -1.33 -5.69 25.42
CA HIS A 77 -2.24 -6.66 24.80
C HIS A 77 -3.26 -7.22 25.82
N PHE A 78 -2.85 -7.50 27.07
CA PHE A 78 -3.77 -8.00 28.11
C PHE A 78 -4.84 -6.98 28.48
N GLN A 79 -4.47 -5.70 28.55
CA GLN A 79 -5.42 -4.61 28.82
C GLN A 79 -6.38 -4.42 27.64
N LEU A 80 -5.90 -4.58 26.41
CA LEU A 80 -6.75 -4.52 25.20
C LEU A 80 -7.73 -5.69 25.10
N LEU A 81 -7.31 -6.89 25.50
CA LEU A 81 -8.18 -8.08 25.53
C LEU A 81 -9.23 -8.03 26.65
N SER A 82 -8.97 -7.27 27.72
CA SER A 82 -9.96 -7.08 28.80
C SER A 82 -11.09 -6.10 28.45
N LEU A 83 -10.97 -5.37 27.35
CA LEU A 83 -12.03 -4.46 26.90
C LEU A 83 -13.19 -5.26 26.28
N PRO A 84 -14.45 -4.80 26.42
CA PRO A 84 -15.61 -5.45 25.82
C PRO A 84 -15.70 -5.14 24.32
N VAL A 85 -14.64 -5.46 23.57
CA VAL A 85 -14.52 -5.23 22.13
C VAL A 85 -14.05 -6.52 21.46
N SER A 86 -14.58 -6.80 20.26
CA SER A 86 -14.16 -7.97 19.50
C SER A 86 -12.67 -7.88 19.11
N ARG A 87 -11.97 -9.01 19.18
CA ARG A 87 -10.54 -9.10 18.84
C ARG A 87 -10.30 -8.73 17.37
N ALA A 88 -11.22 -9.11 16.48
CA ALA A 88 -11.23 -8.68 15.09
C ALA A 88 -11.21 -7.15 14.94
N SER A 89 -11.93 -6.42 15.79
CA SER A 89 -11.95 -4.95 15.71
C SER A 89 -10.58 -4.34 15.98
N ILE A 90 -9.77 -4.92 16.87
CA ILE A 90 -8.41 -4.45 17.18
C ILE A 90 -7.52 -4.57 15.94
N VAL A 91 -7.53 -5.75 15.30
CA VAL A 91 -6.77 -6.02 14.06
C VAL A 91 -7.23 -5.08 12.93
N ILE A 92 -8.54 -4.91 12.75
CA ILE A 92 -9.11 -4.03 11.72
C ILE A 92 -8.73 -2.58 11.97
N THR A 93 -8.73 -2.09 13.21
CA THR A 93 -8.34 -0.70 13.50
C THR A 93 -6.88 -0.42 13.19
N LYS A 94 -5.97 -1.36 13.47
CA LYS A 94 -4.55 -1.26 13.10
C LYS A 94 -4.37 -1.24 11.58
N PHE A 95 -5.05 -2.15 10.90
CA PHE A 95 -5.06 -2.22 9.44
C PHE A 95 -5.54 -0.89 8.84
N LEU A 96 -6.66 -0.34 9.33
CA LEU A 96 -7.20 0.93 8.85
C LEU A 96 -6.29 2.13 9.16
N ALA A 97 -5.60 2.14 10.30
CA ALA A 97 -4.67 3.21 10.66
C ALA A 97 -3.46 3.26 9.71
N VAL A 98 -2.91 2.11 9.32
CA VAL A 98 -1.82 2.05 8.34
C VAL A 98 -2.34 2.33 6.93
N LEU A 99 -3.54 1.85 6.59
CA LEU A 99 -4.18 2.11 5.30
C LEU A 99 -4.45 3.60 5.09
N SER A 100 -4.90 4.33 6.12
CA SER A 100 -5.16 5.77 6.03
C SER A 100 -3.88 6.57 5.80
N LEU A 101 -2.77 6.20 6.45
CA LEU A 101 -1.45 6.75 6.15
C LEU A 101 -1.05 6.46 4.70
N GLY A 102 -1.24 5.21 4.24
CA GLY A 102 -0.95 4.81 2.87
C GLY A 102 -1.75 5.58 1.82
N ALA A 103 -3.04 5.83 2.08
CA ALA A 103 -3.88 6.65 1.21
C ALA A 103 -3.42 8.12 1.17
N LEU A 104 -2.96 8.66 2.30
CA LEU A 104 -2.46 10.03 2.37
C LEU A 104 -1.13 10.18 1.60
N LEU A 105 -0.22 9.22 1.74
CA LEU A 105 1.01 9.15 0.94
C LEU A 105 0.71 9.03 -0.56
N TYR A 106 -0.29 8.24 -0.93
CA TYR A 106 -0.73 8.11 -2.32
C TYR A 106 -1.19 9.45 -2.90
N VAL A 107 -2.12 10.13 -2.24
CA VAL A 107 -2.64 11.43 -2.69
C VAL A 107 -1.53 12.47 -2.82
N LEU A 108 -0.58 12.45 -1.90
CA LEU A 108 0.55 13.37 -1.90
C LEU A 108 1.52 13.05 -3.05
N ALA A 109 1.76 11.78 -3.34
CA ALA A 109 2.60 11.34 -4.43
C ALA A 109 1.99 11.61 -5.81
N THR A 110 0.72 11.25 -6.02
CA THR A 110 0.04 11.50 -7.31
C THR A 110 -0.24 12.98 -7.52
N GLY A 111 -0.56 13.71 -6.44
CA GLY A 111 -0.75 15.17 -6.49
C GLY A 111 0.50 15.93 -6.91
N THR A 112 1.66 15.60 -6.32
CA THR A 112 2.94 16.24 -6.68
C THR A 112 3.36 15.91 -8.12
N MET A 113 3.15 14.68 -8.58
CA MET A 113 3.38 14.28 -9.97
C MET A 113 2.49 15.03 -10.95
N HIS A 114 1.21 15.19 -10.62
CA HIS A 114 0.27 15.93 -11.46
C HIS A 114 0.67 17.41 -11.59
N LEU A 115 1.12 18.02 -10.49
CA LEU A 115 1.64 19.39 -10.50
C LEU A 115 2.92 19.52 -11.33
N LEU A 116 3.85 18.57 -11.23
CA LEU A 116 5.05 18.51 -12.07
C LEU A 116 4.69 18.41 -13.55
N TYR A 117 3.77 17.51 -13.90
CA TYR A 117 3.31 17.31 -15.27
C TYR A 117 2.76 18.60 -15.87
N ILE A 118 1.87 19.31 -15.15
CA ILE A 118 1.32 20.59 -15.60
C ILE A 118 2.43 21.64 -15.80
N ARG A 119 3.40 21.70 -14.89
CA ARG A 119 4.50 22.68 -14.96
C ARG A 119 5.44 22.41 -16.12
N LEU A 120 5.83 21.16 -16.33
CA LEU A 120 6.68 20.77 -17.45
C LEU A 120 5.97 20.98 -18.80
N GLY A 121 4.66 20.70 -18.87
CA GLY A 121 3.86 20.99 -20.07
C GLY A 121 3.84 22.48 -20.44
N LYS A 122 3.88 23.39 -19.46
CA LYS A 122 3.97 24.85 -19.70
C LYS A 122 5.36 25.32 -20.12
N LEU A 123 6.41 24.57 -19.76
CA LEU A 123 7.82 24.90 -20.04
C LEU A 123 8.33 24.21 -21.31
N SER A 124 7.54 23.31 -21.91
CA SER A 124 7.94 22.54 -23.08
C SER A 124 7.96 23.43 -24.33
N ALA A 125 9.15 23.58 -24.93
CA ALA A 125 9.34 24.17 -26.25
C ALA A 125 8.57 23.37 -27.33
N PRO A 126 8.18 23.99 -28.47
CA PRO A 126 7.48 23.32 -29.56
C PRO A 126 8.37 22.21 -30.13
N GLY A 127 8.16 20.97 -29.68
CA GLY A 127 8.98 19.81 -30.06
C GLY A 127 9.00 18.68 -29.03
N MET A 128 8.76 18.96 -27.74
CA MET A 128 8.52 17.93 -26.72
C MET A 128 7.01 17.71 -26.57
N HIS A 129 6.44 16.85 -27.41
CA HIS A 129 5.09 16.33 -27.19
C HIS A 129 5.14 15.35 -26.02
N MET A 130 4.82 15.81 -24.81
CA MET A 130 4.49 14.89 -23.74
C MET A 130 3.26 14.07 -24.18
N PRO A 131 3.29 12.73 -24.04
CA PRO A 131 2.14 11.91 -24.37
C PRO A 131 0.96 12.42 -23.55
N GLY A 132 -0.07 12.89 -24.25
CA GLY A 132 -1.28 13.46 -23.66
C GLY A 132 -2.14 12.39 -22.99
N VAL A 133 -1.61 11.74 -21.95
CA VAL A 133 -2.43 10.89 -21.08
C VAL A 133 -3.27 11.83 -20.23
N ALA A 134 -4.60 11.65 -20.26
CA ALA A 134 -5.48 12.41 -19.39
C ALA A 134 -5.04 12.21 -17.93
N GLY A 135 -4.91 13.31 -17.17
CA GLY A 135 -4.43 13.25 -15.79
C GLY A 135 -5.24 12.29 -14.93
N THR A 136 -6.53 12.13 -15.21
CA THR A 136 -7.43 11.16 -14.55
C THR A 136 -7.01 9.71 -14.74
N ASP A 137 -6.50 9.35 -15.92
CA ASP A 137 -6.18 7.97 -16.27
C ASP A 137 -4.88 7.53 -15.59
N LEU A 138 -3.92 8.45 -15.46
CA LEU A 138 -2.69 8.24 -14.68
C LEU A 138 -3.01 7.97 -13.20
N TRP A 139 -3.97 8.69 -12.61
CA TRP A 139 -4.39 8.45 -11.24
C TRP A 139 -5.02 7.06 -11.08
N LEU A 140 -5.86 6.64 -12.04
CA LEU A 140 -6.49 5.32 -11.95
C LEU A 140 -5.46 4.19 -12.08
N ILE A 141 -4.54 4.27 -13.04
CA ILE A 141 -3.53 3.22 -13.28
C ILE A 141 -2.54 3.12 -12.10
N VAL A 142 -2.02 4.25 -11.62
CA VAL A 142 -1.07 4.27 -10.50
C VAL A 142 -1.77 3.87 -9.20
N GLY A 143 -2.99 4.32 -8.97
CA GLY A 143 -3.79 3.95 -7.81
C GLY A 143 -4.09 2.46 -7.75
N GLN A 144 -4.47 1.87 -8.87
CA GLN A 144 -4.72 0.43 -8.97
C GLN A 144 -3.49 -0.39 -8.57
N TRP A 145 -2.32 -0.05 -9.09
CA TRP A 145 -1.06 -0.70 -8.72
C TRP A 145 -0.69 -0.47 -7.25
N TYR A 146 -0.77 0.77 -6.79
CA TYR A 146 -0.41 1.17 -5.43
C TYR A 146 -1.25 0.44 -4.38
N PHE A 147 -2.58 0.54 -4.49
CA PHE A 147 -3.49 -0.08 -3.53
C PHE A 147 -3.52 -1.60 -3.65
N GLY A 148 -3.33 -2.16 -4.86
CA GLY A 148 -3.21 -3.59 -5.07
C GLY A 148 -2.03 -4.18 -4.29
N ILE A 149 -0.83 -3.61 -4.47
CA ILE A 149 0.38 -4.06 -3.75
C ILE A 149 0.25 -3.79 -2.24
N LEU A 150 -0.24 -2.60 -1.86
CA LEU A 150 -0.38 -2.23 -0.45
C LEU A 150 -1.29 -3.20 0.29
N LEU A 151 -2.49 -3.46 -0.24
CA LEU A 151 -3.44 -4.37 0.40
C LEU A 151 -2.89 -5.79 0.49
N LEU A 152 -2.30 -6.30 -0.59
CA LEU A 152 -1.65 -7.62 -0.59
C LEU A 152 -0.61 -7.75 0.51
N LEU A 153 0.35 -6.81 0.57
CA LEU A 153 1.42 -6.86 1.57
C LEU A 153 0.90 -6.64 2.98
N MET A 154 -0.11 -5.78 3.17
CA MET A 154 -0.76 -5.61 4.48
C MET A 154 -1.49 -6.88 4.91
N GLY A 155 -2.17 -7.58 4.00
CA GLY A 155 -2.81 -8.86 4.28
C GLY A 155 -1.79 -9.93 4.68
N ILE A 156 -0.67 -10.04 3.96
CA ILE A 156 0.42 -10.95 4.35
C ILE A 156 0.97 -10.56 5.72
N ALA A 157 1.16 -9.27 6.00
CA ALA A 157 1.64 -8.77 7.28
C ALA A 157 0.71 -9.09 8.46
N THR A 158 -0.62 -9.02 8.27
CA THR A 158 -1.58 -9.43 9.32
C THR A 158 -1.57 -10.94 9.55
N ALA A 159 -1.42 -11.75 8.49
CA ALA A 159 -1.27 -13.19 8.65
C ALA A 159 0.06 -13.55 9.36
N MET A 160 1.16 -12.85 9.05
CA MET A 160 2.45 -13.02 9.73
C MET A 160 2.37 -12.66 11.21
N SER A 161 1.68 -11.56 11.57
CA SER A 161 1.51 -11.19 12.98
C SER A 161 0.67 -12.22 13.74
N GLY A 162 -0.34 -12.82 13.10
CA GLY A 162 -1.09 -13.95 13.66
C GLY A 162 -0.22 -15.21 13.83
N LEU A 163 0.60 -15.56 12.84
CA LEU A 163 1.50 -16.73 12.89
C LEU A 163 2.51 -16.65 14.05
N LYS A 164 2.95 -15.42 14.39
CA LYS A 164 3.88 -15.18 15.49
C LYS A 164 3.33 -15.65 16.85
N LEU A 165 2.01 -15.74 17.00
CA LEU A 165 1.35 -16.25 18.21
C LEU A 165 1.44 -17.77 18.34
N ILE A 166 1.56 -18.49 17.23
CA ILE A 166 1.59 -19.97 17.23
C ILE A 166 3.01 -20.49 17.47
N VAL A 167 4.00 -19.86 16.83
CA VAL A 167 5.37 -20.34 16.85
C VAL A 167 6.18 -19.51 17.84
N HIS A 168 6.65 -20.08 18.96
CA HIS A 168 7.45 -19.31 19.94
C HIS A 168 8.97 -19.39 19.67
N ARG A 169 9.47 -20.52 19.18
CA ARG A 169 10.92 -20.81 19.15
C ARG A 169 11.65 -20.28 17.91
N PHE A 170 10.98 -20.23 16.76
CA PHE A 170 11.58 -19.81 15.48
C PHE A 170 10.68 -18.79 14.75
N GLN A 171 10.19 -17.79 15.49
CA GLN A 171 9.27 -16.77 14.98
C GLN A 171 9.74 -16.13 13.68
N ASN A 172 10.98 -15.64 13.67
CA ASN A 172 11.51 -14.91 12.52
C ASN A 172 11.63 -15.80 11.27
N PHE A 173 12.11 -17.04 11.44
CA PHE A 173 12.23 -17.99 10.34
C PHE A 173 10.86 -18.39 9.78
N ALA A 174 9.89 -18.69 10.64
CA ALA A 174 8.53 -19.05 10.24
C ALA A 174 7.83 -17.89 9.51
N MET A 175 8.01 -16.66 9.98
CA MET A 175 7.49 -15.45 9.32
C MET A 175 8.12 -15.24 7.94
N THR A 176 9.44 -15.40 7.80
CA THR A 176 10.12 -15.26 6.51
C THR A 176 9.69 -16.35 5.52
N LEU A 177 9.58 -17.60 5.97
CA LEU A 177 9.10 -18.71 5.15
C LEU A 177 7.65 -18.49 4.71
N PHE A 178 6.80 -18.01 5.62
CA PHE A 178 5.41 -17.67 5.30
C PHE A 178 5.32 -16.52 4.30
N PHE A 179 6.14 -15.47 4.45
CA PHE A 179 6.19 -14.34 3.53
C PHE A 179 6.63 -14.78 2.12
N LEU A 180 7.74 -15.51 2.02
CA LEU A 180 8.26 -16.02 0.75
C LEU A 180 7.28 -17.01 0.10
N GLY A 181 6.70 -17.91 0.89
CA GLY A 181 5.70 -18.88 0.43
C GLY A 181 4.43 -18.22 -0.08
N SER A 182 3.91 -17.21 0.64
CA SER A 182 2.73 -16.44 0.25
C SER A 182 2.97 -15.66 -1.05
N LEU A 183 4.15 -15.05 -1.18
CA LEU A 183 4.53 -14.27 -2.36
C LEU A 183 4.75 -15.19 -3.58
N TYR A 184 5.40 -16.35 -3.39
CA TYR A 184 5.55 -17.36 -4.42
C TYR A 184 4.19 -17.89 -4.90
N LEU A 185 3.29 -18.22 -3.96
CA LEU A 185 1.95 -18.73 -4.26
C LEU A 185 1.12 -17.68 -5.00
N TYR A 186 1.20 -16.41 -4.59
CA TYR A 186 0.58 -15.30 -5.31
C TYR A 186 1.06 -15.20 -6.75
N ILE A 187 2.38 -15.14 -6.98
CA ILE A 187 2.96 -15.02 -8.33
C ILE A 187 2.56 -16.24 -9.18
N ARG A 188 2.62 -17.44 -8.62
CA ARG A 188 2.30 -18.68 -9.35
C ARG A 188 0.84 -18.74 -9.74
N LEU A 189 -0.08 -18.38 -8.85
CA LEU A 189 -1.51 -18.34 -9.15
C LEU A 189 -1.86 -17.23 -10.14
N LEU A 190 -1.26 -16.04 -9.98
CA LEU A 190 -1.46 -14.93 -10.89
C LEU A 190 -0.99 -15.29 -12.31
N ALA A 191 0.17 -15.93 -12.45
CA ALA A 191 0.66 -16.44 -13.73
C ALA A 191 -0.28 -17.49 -14.35
N GLY A 192 -0.84 -18.37 -13.53
CA GLY A 192 -1.85 -19.35 -13.98
C GLY A 192 -3.13 -18.69 -14.50
N ILE A 193 -3.60 -17.62 -13.84
CA ILE A 193 -4.78 -16.85 -14.24
C ILE A 193 -4.55 -16.15 -15.59
N PHE A 194 -3.36 -15.56 -15.78
CA PHE A 194 -2.99 -14.96 -17.07
C PHE A 194 -2.86 -16.01 -18.17
N ALA A 195 -2.29 -17.19 -17.87
CA ALA A 195 -2.15 -18.27 -18.85
C ALA A 195 -3.48 -18.87 -19.29
N LEU A 196 -4.49 -18.89 -18.41
CA LEU A 196 -5.80 -19.45 -18.69
C LEU A 196 -6.76 -18.48 -19.40
N ASN A 197 -6.35 -17.23 -19.65
CA ASN A 197 -7.20 -16.16 -20.21
C ASN A 197 -8.56 -16.02 -19.51
N LEU A 198 -8.64 -16.49 -18.26
CA LEU A 198 -9.88 -16.72 -17.52
C LEU A 198 -10.55 -15.41 -17.09
N LEU A 199 -9.80 -14.30 -17.13
CA LEU A 199 -10.35 -12.96 -16.98
C LEU A 199 -9.92 -12.11 -18.18
N ALA A 200 -10.89 -11.87 -19.07
CA ALA A 200 -10.70 -11.06 -20.28
C ALA A 200 -10.05 -9.71 -19.94
N SER A 201 -8.97 -9.36 -20.64
CA SER A 201 -8.36 -8.04 -20.58
C SER A 201 -9.36 -7.01 -21.10
N HIS A 202 -9.92 -6.18 -20.22
CA HIS A 202 -10.61 -4.98 -20.65
C HIS A 202 -9.55 -3.95 -21.03
N ASN A 203 -9.50 -3.58 -22.30
CA ASN A 203 -8.63 -2.52 -22.76
C ASN A 203 -9.36 -1.18 -22.61
N ILE A 204 -8.77 -0.21 -21.92
CA ILE A 204 -9.22 1.18 -21.97
C ILE A 204 -8.51 1.84 -23.15
N GLU A 205 -9.27 2.55 -23.97
CA GLU A 205 -8.71 3.41 -25.01
C GLU A 205 -8.23 4.71 -24.38
N ILE A 206 -6.91 4.90 -24.32
CA ILE A 206 -6.30 6.17 -23.95
C ILE A 206 -6.08 6.97 -25.22
N THR A 207 -6.66 8.16 -25.31
CA THR A 207 -6.36 9.10 -26.39
C THR A 207 -4.93 9.61 -26.22
N THR A 208 -4.04 9.22 -27.11
CA THR A 208 -2.71 9.84 -27.21
C THR A 208 -2.83 11.22 -27.83
N GLY A 209 -1.95 12.15 -27.44
CA GLY A 209 -1.95 13.55 -27.92
C GLY A 209 -1.84 13.73 -29.44
N SER A 210 -1.61 12.66 -30.21
CA SER A 210 -1.63 12.62 -31.68
C SER A 210 -3.00 12.21 -32.29
N GLY A 211 -4.06 12.10 -31.48
CA GLY A 211 -5.38 11.66 -31.93
C GLY A 211 -5.50 10.14 -32.14
N GLY A 212 -4.50 9.36 -31.73
CA GLY A 212 -4.53 7.90 -31.77
C GLY A 212 -5.10 7.31 -30.48
N LEU A 213 -6.05 6.39 -30.59
CA LEU A 213 -6.54 5.59 -29.46
C LEU A 213 -5.51 4.49 -29.17
N GLN A 214 -4.81 4.58 -28.04
CA GLN A 214 -3.92 3.54 -27.55
C GLN A 214 -4.67 2.70 -26.52
N GLN A 215 -4.88 1.43 -26.83
CA GLN A 215 -5.48 0.48 -25.89
C GLN A 215 -4.48 0.12 -24.78
N VAL A 216 -4.74 0.54 -23.55
CA VAL A 216 -4.00 0.11 -22.37
C VAL A 216 -4.85 -0.93 -21.62
N PRO A 217 -4.30 -2.13 -21.33
CA PRO A 217 -5.02 -3.13 -20.60
C PRO A 217 -5.31 -2.64 -19.18
N LEU A 218 -6.59 -2.56 -18.84
CA LEU A 218 -7.05 -2.36 -17.47
C LEU A 218 -6.93 -3.68 -16.73
N PHE A 219 -6.03 -3.71 -15.77
CA PHE A 219 -5.76 -4.84 -14.90
C PHE A 219 -6.85 -5.07 -13.84
N LEU A 220 -8.10 -4.64 -14.10
CA LEU A 220 -9.25 -4.81 -13.21
C LEU A 220 -9.37 -6.25 -12.67
N PRO A 221 -9.20 -7.28 -13.50
CA PRO A 221 -9.34 -8.64 -13.04
C PRO A 221 -8.20 -9.12 -12.13
N SER A 222 -6.97 -8.67 -12.38
CA SER A 222 -5.85 -8.98 -11.48
C SER A 222 -5.96 -8.20 -10.17
N LEU A 223 -6.55 -7.00 -10.17
CA LEU A 223 -6.87 -6.28 -8.93
C LEU A 223 -7.91 -7.03 -8.11
N LEU A 224 -8.98 -7.54 -8.73
CA LEU A 224 -9.99 -8.33 -8.02
C LEU A 224 -9.37 -9.59 -7.40
N PHE A 225 -8.51 -10.30 -8.15
CA PHE A 225 -7.75 -11.42 -7.60
C PHE A 225 -6.86 -11.01 -6.42
N THR A 226 -6.15 -9.89 -6.55
CA THR A 226 -5.26 -9.37 -5.49
C THR A 226 -6.05 -8.98 -4.24
N LEU A 227 -7.23 -8.39 -4.40
CA LEU A 227 -8.14 -8.06 -3.31
C LEU A 227 -8.66 -9.30 -2.59
N LEU A 228 -9.11 -10.32 -3.33
CA LEU A 228 -9.57 -11.57 -2.74
C LEU A 228 -8.45 -12.28 -1.99
N PHE A 229 -7.25 -12.32 -2.57
CA PHE A 229 -6.09 -12.95 -1.96
C PHE A 229 -5.62 -12.18 -0.70
N SER A 230 -5.64 -10.85 -0.76
CA SER A 230 -5.42 -9.99 0.41
C SER A 230 -6.45 -10.25 1.51
N LEU A 231 -7.73 -10.31 1.16
CA LEU A 231 -8.83 -10.52 2.12
C LEU A 231 -8.72 -11.89 2.78
N PHE A 232 -8.36 -12.92 2.02
CA PHE A 232 -8.07 -14.25 2.56
C PHE A 232 -6.99 -14.20 3.64
N PHE A 233 -5.86 -13.51 3.42
CA PHE A 233 -4.82 -13.39 4.45
C PHE A 233 -5.25 -12.54 5.64
N VAL A 234 -6.03 -11.48 5.43
CA VAL A 234 -6.59 -10.70 6.55
C VAL A 234 -7.49 -11.58 7.41
N CYS A 235 -8.39 -12.35 6.80
CA CYS A 235 -9.24 -13.31 7.51
C CYS A 235 -8.42 -14.37 8.25
N LEU A 236 -7.38 -14.90 7.62
CA LEU A 236 -6.46 -15.86 8.25
C LEU A 236 -5.77 -15.23 9.47
N GLY A 237 -5.25 -14.01 9.34
CA GLY A 237 -4.62 -13.28 10.44
C GLY A 237 -5.58 -13.02 11.61
N ILE A 238 -6.80 -12.59 11.32
CA ILE A 238 -7.86 -12.40 12.34
C ILE A 238 -8.19 -13.72 13.03
N PHE A 239 -8.39 -14.80 12.27
CA PHE A 239 -8.71 -16.12 12.82
C PHE A 239 -7.59 -16.64 13.74
N LEU A 240 -6.34 -16.51 13.33
CA LEU A 240 -5.18 -16.88 14.16
C LEU A 240 -5.11 -16.03 15.43
N TYR A 241 -5.37 -14.73 15.32
CA TYR A 241 -5.39 -13.82 16.45
C TYR A 241 -6.52 -14.16 17.44
N GLU A 242 -7.72 -14.45 16.96
CA GLU A 242 -8.84 -14.84 17.81
C GLU A 242 -8.56 -16.11 18.60
N ARG A 243 -7.93 -17.11 17.96
CA ARG A 243 -7.71 -18.44 18.53
C ARG A 243 -6.51 -18.53 19.47
N TYR A 244 -5.44 -17.77 19.22
CA TYR A 244 -4.16 -17.93 19.92
C TYR A 244 -3.73 -16.72 20.76
N ALA A 245 -4.50 -15.64 20.83
CA ALA A 245 -4.12 -14.46 21.63
C ALA A 245 -4.13 -14.68 23.16
N GLU A 246 -4.70 -15.78 23.67
CA GLU A 246 -4.76 -16.12 25.11
C GLU A 246 -3.82 -17.24 25.53
N ALA A 247 -3.18 -17.91 24.57
CA ALA A 247 -2.22 -19.00 24.81
C ALA A 247 -0.83 -18.46 25.16
#